data_AF-A0A2S7ZGV8-F1
#
_entry.id   AF-A0A2S7ZGV8-F1
#
_cell.length_a   1.000
_cell.length_b   1.000
_cell.length_c   1.000
_cell.angle_alpha   90.00
_cell.angle_beta   90.00
_cell.angle_gamma   90.00
#
_symmetry.space_group_name_H-M   'P 1'
#
loop_
_entity.id
_entity.type
_entity.pdbx_description
1 polymer ?
#
loop_
_entity_poly.entity_id
_entity_poly.type
_entity_poly.pdbx_seq_one_letter_code
_entity_poly.pdbx_strand_id
1 'polypeptide(L)'
;MINLELLSSALTIVIADTIIKPKIEVNDGSVKIIYEFSGMTITELSTVFEIEQCFRLDFFVEKVTLKIKHQIYNSMSERYIVR
;
A
#
# COMPACT_ATOMS: atom_id res chain seq x y z
N MET A 1 1.27 7.66 18.52
CA MET A 1 1.51 6.22 18.31
C MET A 1 0.41 5.70 17.39
N ILE A 2 0.75 5.51 16.13
CA ILE A 2 -0.17 5.00 15.10
C ILE A 2 -0.65 3.60 15.47
N ASN A 3 -1.97 3.39 15.39
CA ASN A 3 -2.53 2.06 15.45
C ASN A 3 -2.32 1.36 14.09
N LEU A 4 -1.38 0.41 14.05
CA LEU A 4 -0.99 -0.29 12.83
C LEU A 4 -2.11 -1.14 12.25
N GLU A 5 -3.01 -1.65 13.08
CA GLU A 5 -4.15 -2.44 12.64
C GLU A 5 -5.16 -1.55 11.90
N LEU A 6 -5.46 -0.37 12.46
CA LEU A 6 -6.30 0.63 11.80
C LEU A 6 -5.65 1.14 10.50
N LEU A 7 -4.34 1.37 10.50
CA LEU A 7 -3.62 1.79 9.30
C LEU A 7 -3.66 0.70 8.22
N SER A 8 -3.45 -0.57 8.58
CA SER A 8 -3.54 -1.70 7.65
C SER A 8 -4.95 -1.86 7.07
N SER A 9 -5.99 -1.68 7.90
CA SER A 9 -7.38 -1.67 7.43
C SER A 9 -7.66 -0.50 6.48
N ALA A 10 -7.19 0.71 6.81
CA ALA A 10 -7.36 1.89 5.96
C ALA A 10 -6.64 1.75 4.61
N LEU A 11 -5.48 1.09 4.60
CA LEU A 11 -4.67 0.83 3.42
C LEU A 11 -5.09 -0.43 2.65
N THR A 12 -6.13 -1.13 3.09
CA THR A 12 -6.63 -2.32 2.37
C THR A 12 -7.22 -1.91 1.03
N ILE A 13 -6.81 -2.59 -0.03
CA ILE A 13 -7.26 -2.31 -1.39
C ILE A 13 -8.09 -3.48 -1.91
N VAL A 14 -9.11 -3.16 -2.70
CA VAL A 14 -9.92 -4.14 -3.43
C VAL A 14 -9.67 -3.94 -4.91
N ILE A 15 -9.27 -5.01 -5.60
CA ILE A 15 -9.05 -5.04 -7.05
C ILE A 15 -9.80 -6.25 -7.60
N ALA A 16 -10.73 -6.00 -8.51
CA ALA A 16 -11.69 -6.99 -9.00
C ALA A 16 -12.42 -7.69 -7.83
N ASP A 17 -12.24 -8.99 -7.68
CA ASP A 17 -12.81 -9.84 -6.63
C ASP A 17 -11.83 -10.12 -5.48
N THR A 18 -10.63 -9.54 -5.52
CA THR A 18 -9.56 -9.81 -4.54
C THR A 18 -9.41 -8.66 -3.55
N ILE A 19 -9.48 -9.00 -2.25
CA ILE A 19 -9.15 -8.10 -1.15
C ILE A 19 -7.67 -8.27 -0.80
N ILE A 20 -6.90 -7.19 -0.85
CA ILE A 20 -5.46 -7.20 -0.61
C ILE A 20 -5.20 -6.34 0.62
N LYS A 21 -4.92 -7.00 1.75
CA LYS A 21 -4.56 -6.36 3.00
C LYS A 21 -3.03 -6.22 3.08
N PRO A 22 -2.48 -5.01 3.31
CA PRO A 22 -1.05 -4.85 3.41
C PRO A 22 -0.51 -5.35 4.75
N LYS A 23 0.70 -5.90 4.70
CA LYS A 23 1.52 -6.14 5.88
C LYS A 23 2.31 -4.87 6.20
N ILE A 24 2.28 -4.44 7.46
CA ILE A 24 3.00 -3.25 7.92
C ILE A 24 4.12 -3.69 8.87
N GLU A 25 5.34 -3.31 8.55
CA GLU A 25 6.52 -3.53 9.37
C GLU A 25 7.08 -2.17 9.82
N VAL A 26 7.35 -2.01 11.11
CA VAL A 26 7.91 -0.76 11.67
C VAL A 26 9.27 -1.07 12.26
N ASN A 27 10.30 -0.39 11.78
CA ASN A 27 11.68 -0.52 12.27
C ASN A 27 12.25 0.88 12.49
N ASP A 28 12.57 1.20 13.74
CA ASP A 28 13.28 2.44 14.13
C ASP A 28 12.72 3.72 13.48
N GLY A 29 11.39 3.89 13.54
CA GLY A 29 10.70 5.05 12.96
C GLY A 29 10.45 4.98 11.45
N SER A 30 10.97 3.96 10.75
CA SER A 30 10.60 3.64 9.36
C SER A 30 9.39 2.72 9.33
N VAL A 31 8.45 3.00 8.45
CA VAL A 31 7.24 2.22 8.20
C VAL A 31 7.31 1.64 6.80
N LYS A 32 7.27 0.32 6.71
CA LYS A 32 7.28 -0.44 5.47
C LYS A 32 5.91 -1.07 5.27
N ILE A 33 5.25 -0.72 4.17
CA ILE A 33 3.92 -1.21 3.80
C ILE A 33 4.09 -2.14 2.60
N ILE A 34 3.69 -3.40 2.76
CA ILE A 34 3.95 -4.47 1.79
C ILE A 34 2.61 -5.02 1.29
N TYR A 35 2.42 -5.01 -0.02
CA TYR A 35 1.28 -5.63 -0.70
C TYR A 35 1.75 -6.83 -1.50
N GLU A 36 1.02 -7.93 -1.41
CA GLU A 36 1.25 -9.12 -2.22
C GLU A 36 0.05 -9.36 -3.12
N PHE A 37 0.27 -9.43 -4.43
CA PHE A 37 -0.79 -9.67 -5.40
C PHE A 37 -0.28 -10.55 -6.54
N SER A 38 -0.90 -11.72 -6.75
CA SER A 38 -0.61 -12.62 -7.87
C SER A 38 0.89 -12.91 -8.08
N GLY A 39 1.65 -13.11 -6.99
CA GLY A 39 3.10 -13.38 -7.01
C GLY A 39 3.99 -12.14 -7.15
N MET A 40 3.40 -10.94 -7.22
CA MET A 40 4.12 -9.67 -7.14
C MET A 40 4.11 -9.14 -5.71
N THR A 41 5.27 -8.67 -5.25
CA THR A 41 5.40 -7.94 -3.99
C THR A 41 5.65 -6.46 -4.30
N ILE A 42 4.77 -5.59 -3.82
CA ILE A 42 4.91 -4.14 -3.92
C ILE A 42 5.20 -3.59 -2.52
N THR A 43 6.24 -2.77 -2.40
CA THR A 43 6.63 -2.17 -1.12
C THR A 43 6.58 -0.65 -1.21
N GLU A 44 5.91 -0.03 -0.26
CA GLU A 44 6.00 1.41 0.00
C GLU A 44 6.77 1.65 1.31
N LEU A 45 7.72 2.60 1.25
CA LEU A 45 8.46 3.05 2.43
C LEU A 45 7.96 4.43 2.82
N SER A 46 7.77 4.62 4.12
CA SER A 46 7.41 5.90 4.73
C SER A 46 8.03 5.99 6.12
N THR A 47 7.91 7.13 6.77
CA THR A 47 8.34 7.30 8.16
C THR A 47 7.15 7.50 9.08
N VAL A 48 7.30 7.14 10.35
CA VAL A 48 6.29 7.44 11.40
C VAL A 48 6.06 8.95 11.46
N PHE A 49 7.11 9.74 11.30
CA PHE A 49 7.02 11.20 11.25
C PHE A 49 6.13 11.69 10.10
N GLU A 50 6.31 11.16 8.89
CA GLU A 50 5.47 11.53 7.75
C GLU A 50 3.99 11.22 7.99
N ILE A 51 3.71 10.05 8.56
CA ILE A 51 2.35 9.58 8.79
C ILE A 51 1.68 10.35 9.95
N GLU A 52 2.42 10.70 11.01
CA GLU A 52 1.85 11.39 12.17
C GLU A 52 1.84 12.92 12.04
N GLN A 53 2.85 13.52 11.38
CA GLN A 53 3.12 14.96 11.46
C GLN A 53 3.06 15.69 10.10
N CYS A 54 3.44 15.05 8.99
CA CYS A 54 3.49 15.73 7.69
C CYS A 54 2.19 15.63 6.88
N PHE A 55 1.44 14.54 7.06
CA PHE A 55 0.23 14.29 6.30
C PHE A 55 -0.97 14.12 7.20
N ARG A 56 -2.12 14.59 6.73
CA ARG A 56 -3.38 14.05 7.24
C ARG A 56 -3.45 12.58 6.80
N LEU A 57 -3.83 11.71 7.74
CA LEU A 57 -3.78 10.25 7.54
C LEU A 57 -4.67 9.78 6.38
N ASP A 58 -5.79 10.47 6.13
CA ASP A 58 -6.65 10.27 4.97
C ASP A 58 -5.91 10.51 3.64
N PHE A 59 -5.20 11.62 3.51
CA PHE A 59 -4.41 11.93 2.31
C PHE A 59 -3.26 10.93 2.12
N PHE A 60 -2.59 10.54 3.19
CA PHE A 60 -1.55 9.51 3.14
C PHE A 60 -2.11 8.18 2.60
N VAL A 61 -3.22 7.72 3.15
CA VAL A 61 -3.88 6.47 2.75
C VAL A 61 -4.29 6.52 1.27
N GLU A 62 -4.87 7.63 0.81
CA GLU A 62 -5.27 7.78 -0.58
C GLU A 62 -4.07 7.78 -1.54
N LYS A 63 -3.01 8.53 -1.20
CA LYS A 63 -1.75 8.57 -1.98
C LYS A 63 -1.15 7.18 -2.15
N VAL A 64 -1.01 6.42 -1.05
CA VAL A 64 -0.44 5.08 -1.09
C VAL A 64 -1.36 4.15 -1.90
N THR A 65 -2.65 4.14 -1.60
CA THR A 65 -3.63 3.29 -2.29
C THR A 65 -3.64 3.51 -3.80
N LEU A 66 -3.62 4.77 -4.24
CA LEU A 66 -3.61 5.13 -5.66
C LEU A 66 -2.33 4.65 -6.35
N LYS A 67 -1.17 4.86 -5.72
CA LYS A 67 0.14 4.41 -6.23
C LYS A 67 0.18 2.89 -6.41
N ILE A 68 -0.27 2.14 -5.41
CA ILE A 68 -0.27 0.66 -5.44
C ILE A 68 -1.24 0.15 -6.51
N LYS A 69 -2.47 0.70 -6.58
CA LYS A 69 -3.43 0.34 -7.62
C LYS A 69 -2.86 0.57 -9.01
N HIS A 70 -2.23 1.73 -9.24
CA HIS A 70 -1.60 2.04 -10.53
C HIS A 70 -0.52 1.02 -10.90
N GLN A 71 0.34 0.62 -9.95
CA GLN A 71 1.36 -0.40 -10.21
C GLN A 71 0.75 -1.78 -10.50
N ILE A 72 -0.31 -2.16 -9.79
CA ILE A 72 -1.02 -3.43 -10.04
C ILE A 72 -1.67 -3.42 -11.44
N TYR A 73 -2.39 -2.35 -11.80
CA TYR A 73 -3.02 -2.26 -13.11
C TYR A 73 -2.00 -2.25 -14.24
N ASN A 74 -0.87 -1.56 -14.08
CA ASN A 74 0.20 -1.58 -15.09
C ASN A 74 0.77 -2.99 -15.23
N SER A 75 1.06 -3.67 -14.11
CA SER A 75 1.53 -5.06 -14.16
C SER A 75 0.53 -6.00 -14.83
N MET A 76 -0.77 -5.84 -14.55
CA MET A 76 -1.81 -6.61 -15.21
C MET A 76 -1.88 -6.29 -16.70
N SER A 77 -1.75 -5.02 -17.10
CA SER A 77 -1.76 -4.62 -18.51
C SER A 77 -0.57 -5.15 -19.30
N GLU A 78 0.62 -5.23 -18.69
CA GLU A 78 1.82 -5.82 -19.30
C GLU A 78 1.64 -7.32 -19.58
N ARG A 79 0.82 -8.03 -18.78
CA ARG A 79 0.45 -9.44 -19.04
C ARG A 79 -0.48 -9.61 -20.26
N TYR A 80 -1.13 -8.54 -20.72
CA TYR A 80 -2.07 -8.55 -21.86
C TYR A 80 -1.49 -7.99 -23.17
N ILE A 81 -0.15 -7.81 -23.28
CA ILE A 81 0.47 -7.62 -24.59
C ILE A 81 0.37 -8.95 -25.34
N VAL A 82 -0.71 -9.07 -26.11
CA VAL A 82 -0.99 -10.16 -27.05
C VAL A 82 0.24 -10.36 -27.93
N ARG A 83 0.90 -11.51 -27.77
CA ARG A 83 1.80 -12.06 -28.80
C ARG A 83 0.98 -12.79 -29.84
#